data_AF-A0A2E3YFJ5-F1
#
_entry.id   AF-A0A2E3YFJ5-F1
#
_cell.length_a   1.000
_cell.length_b   1.000
_cell.length_c   1.000
_cell.angle_alpha   90.00
_cell.angle_beta   90.00
_cell.angle_gamma   90.00
#
_symmetry.space_group_name_H-M   'P 1'
#
loop_
_entity.id
_entity.type
_entity.pdbx_description
1 polymer ?
#
loop_
_entity_poly.entity_id
_entity_poly.type
_entity_poly.pdbx_seq_one_letter_code
_entity_poly.pdbx_strand_id
1 'polypeptide(L)'
;MPQPTTQHQSSTQVILSFATEVAEEPKDFEHIKALAQFLSSEGLIGNFHLTGDYARALKHNGRLDVVEALRCHEIGFHCNHHGAAPFMAGYLESMNWRDGIAEWTRNELPGLHVVEELFGRRPVYYTTEFNKAPQSIFASSQAGLPTIGYLDVPTRGHGAVWYCNALVPSCGSPIGLERFFNTGLTPEADGHYEEKERSCRGKFDGFVEKLNGQKSTLIRVFQHSYKTYAVFPFERPKPKIYRDDDLYYEEHPPYLDLLPETKYQKGFDMFERIIRYYADRASFTTFSTYRDGFRQNQGQWLSLSELDDVCALLSHRLDAYVNDTLSVSPAEAFGMLVRVLRVYHEDGALPQQVFMRNVIGPTSPISNMAEKADANTADLLASLQAIDRAIDDAQSVPSSIEVAGATVGPGQLLHGLRCLYMATRENRSLPTVTLSGVNLPLIADEPFFMEETFTKDSYPEDFEGRNVCQMCRLQSWSWKPAVAS
;
A
#
# COMPACT_ATOMS: atom_id res chain seq x y z
N MET A 1 -21.21 44.57 -16.05
CA MET A 1 -21.32 43.11 -15.81
C MET A 1 -20.08 42.69 -15.02
N PRO A 2 -20.21 42.08 -13.84
CA PRO A 2 -19.04 41.57 -13.14
C PRO A 2 -18.49 40.35 -13.90
N GLN A 3 -17.17 40.32 -14.07
CA GLN A 3 -16.46 39.16 -14.61
C GLN A 3 -16.64 37.95 -13.69
N PRO A 4 -16.69 36.73 -14.24
CA PRO A 4 -16.69 35.53 -13.42
C PRO A 4 -15.34 35.47 -12.70
N THR A 5 -15.38 35.49 -11.36
CA THR A 5 -14.28 35.09 -10.50
C THR A 5 -13.84 33.69 -10.92
N THR A 6 -12.64 33.59 -11.50
CA THR A 6 -11.92 32.33 -11.64
C THR A 6 -11.75 31.75 -10.24
N GLN A 7 -12.62 30.83 -9.85
CA GLN A 7 -12.34 29.93 -8.74
C GLN A 7 -11.03 29.24 -9.08
N HIS A 8 -9.96 29.55 -8.34
CA HIS A 8 -8.78 28.70 -8.30
C HIS A 8 -9.25 27.35 -7.79
N GLN A 9 -9.50 26.40 -8.70
CA GLN A 9 -9.64 25.01 -8.32
C GLN A 9 -8.29 24.63 -7.68
N SER A 10 -8.29 24.47 -6.36
CA SER A 10 -7.10 24.09 -5.62
C SER A 10 -6.56 22.77 -6.18
N SER A 11 -5.27 22.73 -6.51
CA SER A 11 -4.59 21.50 -6.94
C SER A 11 -4.44 20.48 -5.81
N THR A 12 -4.71 20.88 -4.56
CA THR A 12 -4.65 20.00 -3.39
C THR A 12 -5.84 19.06 -3.38
N GLN A 13 -5.55 17.78 -3.19
CA GLN A 13 -6.55 16.73 -3.11
C GLN A 13 -6.60 16.16 -1.69
N VAL A 14 -7.78 15.76 -1.24
CA VAL A 14 -8.01 15.14 0.06
C VAL A 14 -8.61 13.76 -0.14
N ILE A 15 -7.96 12.74 0.38
CA ILE A 15 -8.60 11.45 0.65
C ILE A 15 -9.01 11.47 2.12
N LEU A 16 -10.32 11.61 2.36
CA LEU A 16 -10.94 11.44 3.67
C LEU A 16 -11.39 9.97 3.81
N SER A 17 -10.80 9.25 4.77
CA SER A 17 -11.06 7.82 4.97
C SER A 17 -11.52 7.47 6.38
N PHE A 18 -12.44 6.53 6.48
CA PHE A 18 -13.02 6.06 7.74
C PHE A 18 -12.77 4.56 7.91
N ALA A 19 -12.19 4.20 9.06
CA ALA A 19 -12.16 2.81 9.49
C ALA A 19 -13.53 2.45 10.07
N THR A 20 -14.21 1.49 9.41
CA THR A 20 -15.49 0.94 9.85
C THR A 20 -15.23 -0.48 10.34
N GLU A 21 -14.82 -0.56 11.61
CA GLU A 21 -14.22 -1.75 12.23
C GLU A 21 -15.02 -2.35 13.40
N VAL A 22 -15.98 -1.60 13.97
CA VAL A 22 -16.70 -1.99 15.19
C VAL A 22 -18.03 -2.65 14.83
N ALA A 23 -18.09 -3.97 14.90
CA ALA A 23 -19.24 -4.76 14.44
C ALA A 23 -20.33 -4.94 15.51
N GLU A 24 -19.99 -4.70 16.78
CA GLU A 24 -20.77 -5.07 17.95
C GLU A 24 -21.56 -3.91 18.59
N GLU A 25 -21.26 -2.67 18.23
CA GLU A 25 -21.83 -1.48 18.88
C GLU A 25 -22.86 -0.77 17.98
N PRO A 26 -24.16 -0.81 18.33
CA PRO A 26 -25.20 -0.13 17.54
C PRO A 26 -24.95 1.36 17.30
N LYS A 27 -24.28 2.07 18.23
CA LYS A 27 -23.91 3.48 18.05
C LYS A 27 -22.96 3.68 16.86
N ASP A 28 -22.11 2.71 16.53
CA ASP A 28 -21.22 2.81 15.35
C ASP A 28 -22.04 2.91 14.06
N PHE A 29 -23.03 2.03 13.88
CA PHE A 29 -23.91 2.05 12.70
C PHE A 29 -24.60 3.41 12.52
N GLU A 30 -25.13 4.00 13.60
CA GLU A 30 -25.73 5.34 13.56
C GLU A 30 -24.72 6.42 13.20
N HIS A 31 -23.52 6.35 13.77
CA HIS A 31 -22.47 7.32 13.52
C HIS A 31 -21.94 7.26 12.06
N ILE A 32 -21.67 6.06 11.55
CA ILE A 32 -21.23 5.86 10.15
C ILE A 32 -22.28 6.34 9.17
N LYS A 33 -23.56 6.05 9.43
CA LYS A 33 -24.67 6.58 8.64
C LYS A 33 -24.71 8.11 8.69
N ALA A 34 -24.57 8.72 9.87
CA ALA A 34 -24.56 10.17 10.01
C ALA A 34 -23.40 10.83 9.25
N LEU A 35 -22.19 10.25 9.31
CA LEU A 35 -21.04 10.71 8.53
C LEU A 35 -21.31 10.66 7.02
N ALA A 36 -21.81 9.52 6.53
CA ALA A 36 -22.13 9.34 5.11
C ALA A 36 -23.22 10.30 4.62
N GLN A 37 -24.29 10.47 5.40
CA GLN A 37 -25.37 11.39 5.08
C GLN A 37 -24.89 12.85 5.08
N PHE A 38 -24.09 13.26 6.05
CA PHE A 38 -23.49 14.59 6.10
C PHE A 38 -22.64 14.85 4.85
N LEU A 39 -21.68 13.96 4.54
CA LEU A 39 -20.81 14.13 3.38
C LEU A 39 -21.63 14.20 2.08
N SER A 40 -22.60 13.32 1.91
CA SER A 40 -23.51 13.35 0.76
C SER A 40 -24.30 14.65 0.66
N SER A 41 -24.77 15.20 1.79
CA SER A 41 -25.51 16.46 1.81
C SER A 41 -24.65 17.68 1.46
N GLU A 42 -23.35 17.62 1.74
CA GLU A 42 -22.37 18.65 1.36
C GLU A 42 -21.82 18.44 -0.07
N GLY A 43 -22.27 17.40 -0.79
CA GLY A 43 -21.73 17.05 -2.11
C GLY A 43 -20.28 16.54 -2.06
N LEU A 44 -19.84 16.03 -0.91
CA LEU A 44 -18.50 15.51 -0.67
C LEU A 44 -18.46 13.98 -0.74
N ILE A 45 -17.28 13.45 -1.04
CA ILE A 45 -17.03 12.01 -1.12
C ILE A 45 -16.14 11.55 0.06
N GLY A 46 -16.57 10.48 0.73
CA GLY A 46 -15.77 9.76 1.73
C GLY A 46 -15.29 8.41 1.20
N ASN A 47 -14.30 7.84 1.88
CA ASN A 47 -13.74 6.52 1.58
C ASN A 47 -13.91 5.62 2.82
N PHE A 48 -14.89 4.73 2.81
CA PHE A 48 -15.25 3.87 3.94
C PHE A 48 -14.69 2.48 3.69
N HIS A 49 -13.76 2.01 4.53
CA HIS A 49 -13.20 0.67 4.37
C HIS A 49 -13.71 -0.28 5.46
N LEU A 50 -14.45 -1.30 5.02
CA LEU A 50 -15.21 -2.19 5.89
C LEU A 50 -14.45 -3.48 6.15
N THR A 51 -14.53 -3.93 7.39
CA THR A 51 -14.13 -5.27 7.76
C THR A 51 -15.19 -6.28 7.33
N GLY A 52 -14.81 -7.54 7.18
CA GLY A 52 -15.76 -8.63 6.96
C GLY A 52 -16.76 -8.77 8.12
N ASP A 53 -16.27 -8.63 9.35
CA ASP A 53 -17.11 -8.62 10.57
C ASP A 53 -18.17 -7.52 10.54
N TYR A 54 -17.79 -6.29 10.18
CA TYR A 54 -18.72 -5.17 10.11
C TYR A 54 -19.80 -5.41 9.06
N ALA A 55 -19.41 -5.93 7.89
CA ALA A 55 -20.36 -6.24 6.82
C ALA A 55 -21.34 -7.36 7.23
N ARG A 56 -20.86 -8.41 7.92
CA ARG A 56 -21.73 -9.45 8.51
C ARG A 56 -22.68 -8.86 9.54
N ALA A 57 -22.20 -7.98 10.42
CA ALA A 57 -23.04 -7.35 11.44
C ALA A 57 -24.12 -6.42 10.85
N LEU A 58 -23.81 -5.64 9.81
CA LEU A 58 -24.81 -4.85 9.08
C LEU A 58 -25.92 -5.74 8.51
N LYS A 59 -25.55 -6.87 7.90
CA LYS A 59 -26.51 -7.85 7.35
C LYS A 59 -27.34 -8.49 8.45
N HIS A 60 -26.71 -8.96 9.53
CA HIS A 60 -27.38 -9.60 10.66
C HIS A 60 -28.42 -8.67 11.33
N ASN A 61 -28.05 -7.40 11.54
CA ASN A 61 -28.91 -6.40 12.19
C ASN A 61 -29.88 -5.70 11.22
N GLY A 62 -29.95 -6.11 9.95
CA GLY A 62 -30.87 -5.53 8.96
C GLY A 62 -30.60 -4.05 8.66
N ARG A 63 -29.35 -3.58 8.78
CA ARG A 63 -28.94 -2.17 8.65
C ARG A 63 -28.75 -1.72 7.20
N LEU A 64 -29.73 -2.03 6.35
CA LEU A 64 -29.73 -1.61 4.94
C LEU A 64 -29.76 -0.09 4.78
N ASP A 65 -30.27 0.63 5.78
CA ASP A 65 -30.25 2.09 5.84
C ASP A 65 -28.83 2.68 5.91
N VAL A 66 -27.90 1.99 6.60
CA VAL A 66 -26.48 2.36 6.64
C VAL A 66 -25.82 2.05 5.30
N VAL A 67 -26.10 0.86 4.76
CA VAL A 67 -25.58 0.43 3.44
C VAL A 67 -25.98 1.43 2.36
N GLU A 68 -27.24 1.88 2.35
CA GLU A 68 -27.73 2.85 1.37
C GLU A 68 -27.03 4.20 1.51
N ALA A 69 -26.81 4.70 2.72
CA ALA A 69 -26.05 5.93 2.93
C ALA A 69 -24.60 5.80 2.41
N LEU A 70 -23.97 4.65 2.62
CA LEU A 70 -22.61 4.36 2.18
C LEU A 70 -22.48 4.18 0.66
N ARG A 71 -23.55 3.84 -0.08
CA ARG A 71 -23.50 3.66 -1.55
C ARG A 71 -23.04 4.90 -2.30
N CYS A 72 -23.30 6.08 -1.76
CA CYS A 72 -22.86 7.37 -2.30
C CYS A 72 -21.35 7.61 -2.19
N HIS A 73 -20.62 6.74 -1.48
CA HIS A 73 -19.21 6.89 -1.16
C HIS A 73 -18.35 5.75 -1.73
N GLU A 74 -17.03 5.87 -1.67
CA GLU A 74 -16.15 4.76 -2.07
C GLU A 74 -16.06 3.72 -0.96
N ILE A 75 -16.12 2.45 -1.35
CA ILE A 75 -16.03 1.31 -0.44
C ILE A 75 -14.68 0.61 -0.63
N GLY A 76 -13.92 0.51 0.45
CA GLY A 76 -12.71 -0.29 0.56
C GLY A 76 -12.93 -1.54 1.40
N PHE A 77 -11.97 -2.45 1.34
CA PHE A 77 -11.92 -3.62 2.18
C PHE A 77 -10.85 -3.43 3.27
N HIS A 78 -11.21 -3.69 4.52
CA HIS A 78 -10.36 -3.50 5.69
C HIS A 78 -10.21 -4.79 6.48
N CYS A 79 -9.67 -5.81 5.83
CA CYS A 79 -9.53 -7.18 6.33
C CYS A 79 -10.85 -7.89 6.70
N ASN A 80 -10.82 -9.23 6.84
CA ASN A 80 -11.98 -9.99 7.25
C ASN A 80 -12.24 -9.81 8.75
N HIS A 81 -11.17 -9.94 9.54
CA HIS A 81 -11.19 -9.89 10.99
C HIS A 81 -10.20 -8.84 11.52
N HIS A 82 -10.72 -7.76 12.11
CA HIS A 82 -9.97 -6.56 12.49
C HIS A 82 -9.10 -6.77 13.73
N GLY A 83 -8.05 -7.57 13.57
CA GLY A 83 -7.12 -7.93 14.64
C GLY A 83 -7.51 -9.16 15.44
N ALA A 84 -8.73 -9.66 15.29
CA ALA A 84 -9.19 -10.92 15.84
C ALA A 84 -8.52 -12.14 15.17
N ALA A 85 -8.72 -13.32 15.76
CA ALA A 85 -8.12 -14.55 15.26
C ALA A 85 -8.68 -14.95 13.87
N PRO A 86 -7.83 -15.43 12.95
CA PRO A 86 -6.38 -15.56 13.09
C PRO A 86 -5.66 -14.22 12.89
N PHE A 87 -4.74 -13.90 13.80
CA PHE A 87 -3.95 -12.68 13.74
C PHE A 87 -3.05 -12.65 12.49
N MET A 88 -3.34 -11.74 11.56
CA MET A 88 -2.67 -11.70 10.24
C MET A 88 -1.16 -11.61 10.30
N ALA A 89 -0.62 -10.67 11.07
CA ALA A 89 0.82 -10.55 11.17
C ALA A 89 1.45 -11.80 11.80
N GLY A 90 0.76 -12.44 12.75
CA GLY A 90 1.19 -13.67 13.39
C GLY A 90 1.35 -14.84 12.42
N TYR A 91 0.32 -15.12 11.60
CA TYR A 91 0.47 -16.20 10.61
C TYR A 91 1.48 -15.83 9.51
N LEU A 92 1.55 -14.57 9.07
CA LEU A 92 2.53 -14.13 8.07
C LEU A 92 3.97 -14.23 8.57
N GLU A 93 4.21 -14.00 9.85
CA GLU A 93 5.54 -14.09 10.46
C GLU A 93 6.10 -15.51 10.39
N SER A 94 5.25 -16.52 10.59
CA SER A 94 5.68 -17.93 10.57
C SER A 94 5.75 -18.55 9.17
N MET A 95 5.29 -17.85 8.13
CA MET A 95 5.11 -18.41 6.79
C MET A 95 6.15 -17.91 5.77
N ASN A 96 6.49 -18.79 4.82
CA ASN A 96 7.16 -18.35 3.60
C ASN A 96 6.19 -17.51 2.74
N TRP A 97 6.72 -16.89 1.68
CA TRP A 97 5.95 -16.02 0.80
C TRP A 97 4.68 -16.66 0.21
N ARG A 98 4.81 -17.88 -0.34
CA ARG A 98 3.71 -18.57 -1.01
C ARG A 98 2.62 -18.97 -0.02
N ASP A 99 3.02 -19.55 1.11
CA ASP A 99 2.09 -19.99 2.14
C ASP A 99 1.40 -18.78 2.79
N GLY A 100 2.12 -17.68 3.02
CA GLY A 100 1.56 -16.44 3.55
C GLY A 100 0.50 -15.82 2.63
N ILE A 101 0.70 -15.84 1.31
CA ILE A 101 -0.31 -15.40 0.33
C ILE A 101 -1.52 -16.32 0.34
N ALA A 102 -1.31 -17.64 0.38
CA ALA A 102 -2.39 -18.63 0.42
C ALA A 102 -3.22 -18.50 1.71
N GLU A 103 -2.56 -18.29 2.84
CA GLU A 103 -3.19 -18.07 4.14
C GLU A 103 -3.96 -16.76 4.18
N TRP A 104 -3.38 -15.67 3.68
CA TRP A 104 -4.11 -14.41 3.50
C TRP A 104 -5.36 -14.62 2.66
N THR A 105 -5.24 -15.32 1.53
CA THR A 105 -6.38 -15.60 0.65
C THR A 105 -7.48 -16.38 1.38
N ARG A 106 -7.12 -17.40 2.16
CA ARG A 106 -8.07 -18.21 2.93
C ARG A 106 -8.82 -17.41 3.98
N ASN A 107 -8.12 -16.51 4.69
CA ASN A 107 -8.70 -15.78 5.81
C ASN A 107 -9.40 -14.48 5.38
N GLU A 108 -8.94 -13.83 4.31
CA GLU A 108 -9.37 -12.48 3.96
C GLU A 108 -10.48 -12.46 2.90
N LEU A 109 -10.44 -13.37 1.91
CA LEU A 109 -11.46 -13.39 0.86
C LEU A 109 -12.89 -13.65 1.36
N PRO A 110 -13.14 -14.45 2.41
CA PRO A 110 -14.50 -14.58 2.95
C PRO A 110 -15.10 -13.24 3.36
N GLY A 111 -14.31 -12.38 4.03
CA GLY A 111 -14.74 -11.04 4.41
C GLY A 111 -14.98 -10.13 3.19
N LEU A 112 -14.07 -10.17 2.22
CA LEU A 112 -14.20 -9.42 0.98
C LEU A 112 -15.51 -9.77 0.27
N HIS A 113 -15.84 -11.06 0.16
CA HIS A 113 -17.04 -11.54 -0.51
C HIS A 113 -18.33 -11.00 0.15
N VAL A 114 -18.37 -10.92 1.47
CA VAL A 114 -19.53 -10.35 2.19
C VAL A 114 -19.69 -8.87 1.87
N VAL A 115 -18.59 -8.10 1.83
CA VAL A 115 -18.63 -6.68 1.45
C VAL A 115 -19.11 -6.53 0.00
N GLU A 116 -18.61 -7.36 -0.93
CA GLU A 116 -19.03 -7.37 -2.33
C GLU A 116 -20.52 -7.64 -2.48
N GLU A 117 -21.04 -8.65 -1.78
CA GLU A 117 -22.46 -9.00 -1.77
C GLU A 117 -23.31 -7.84 -1.26
N LEU A 118 -22.92 -7.26 -0.10
CA LEU A 118 -23.69 -6.22 0.58
C LEU A 118 -23.85 -4.95 -0.28
N PHE A 119 -22.79 -4.56 -1.00
CA PHE A 119 -22.80 -3.37 -1.85
C PHE A 119 -23.13 -3.67 -3.32
N GLY A 120 -23.21 -4.94 -3.73
CA GLY A 120 -23.43 -5.32 -5.13
C GLY A 120 -22.33 -4.82 -6.08
N ARG A 121 -21.16 -4.49 -5.55
CA ARG A 121 -19.99 -4.03 -6.29
C ARG A 121 -18.72 -4.37 -5.54
N ARG A 122 -17.64 -4.52 -6.29
CA ARG A 122 -16.33 -4.86 -5.78
C ARG A 122 -15.66 -3.68 -5.07
N PRO A 123 -15.14 -3.85 -3.84
CA PRO A 123 -14.22 -2.89 -3.25
C PRO A 123 -13.01 -2.63 -4.17
N VAL A 124 -12.47 -1.41 -4.10
CA VAL A 124 -11.48 -0.92 -5.08
C VAL A 124 -10.10 -0.68 -4.48
N TYR A 125 -9.99 -0.72 -3.15
CA TYR A 125 -8.73 -0.63 -2.42
C TYR A 125 -8.79 -1.51 -1.16
N TYR A 126 -7.60 -1.87 -0.67
CA TYR A 126 -7.40 -2.66 0.54
C TYR A 126 -6.67 -1.82 1.60
N THR A 127 -7.21 -1.71 2.79
CA THR A 127 -6.52 -1.13 3.95
C THR A 127 -6.13 -2.26 4.89
N THR A 128 -4.85 -2.41 5.16
CA THR A 128 -4.35 -3.31 6.20
C THR A 128 -4.16 -2.53 7.50
N GLU A 129 -4.44 -3.15 8.65
CA GLU A 129 -4.07 -2.61 9.97
C GLU A 129 -2.55 -2.63 10.23
N PHE A 130 -1.84 -3.40 9.41
CA PHE A 130 -0.41 -3.61 9.51
C PHE A 130 0.28 -2.72 8.49
N ASN A 131 1.00 -1.71 8.97
CA ASN A 131 1.85 -0.88 8.12
C ASN A 131 3.05 -1.65 7.54
N LYS A 132 3.15 -2.97 7.78
CA LYS A 132 4.12 -3.88 7.17
C LYS A 132 3.48 -5.25 6.94
N ALA A 133 3.37 -5.68 5.69
CA ALA A 133 3.01 -7.04 5.28
C ALA A 133 3.00 -7.14 3.73
N PRO A 134 4.17 -7.23 3.06
CA PRO A 134 4.23 -7.24 1.60
C PRO A 134 3.52 -8.45 0.98
N GLN A 135 3.48 -9.59 1.67
CA GLN A 135 2.65 -10.73 1.27
C GLN A 135 1.17 -10.34 1.16
N SER A 136 0.63 -9.60 2.14
CA SER A 136 -0.77 -9.13 2.11
C SER A 136 -1.01 -8.12 0.98
N ILE A 137 -0.05 -7.24 0.72
CA ILE A 137 -0.14 -6.25 -0.36
C ILE A 137 -0.22 -6.96 -1.71
N PHE A 138 0.72 -7.88 -1.96
CA PHE A 138 0.72 -8.66 -3.20
C PHE A 138 -0.54 -9.53 -3.32
N ALA A 139 -0.94 -10.23 -2.25
CA ALA A 139 -2.14 -11.06 -2.23
C ALA A 139 -3.40 -10.24 -2.52
N SER A 140 -3.53 -9.05 -1.93
CA SER A 140 -4.64 -8.13 -2.19
C SER A 140 -4.67 -7.65 -3.64
N SER A 141 -3.51 -7.36 -4.23
CA SER A 141 -3.40 -7.02 -5.65
C SER A 141 -3.83 -8.18 -6.55
N GLN A 142 -3.41 -9.41 -6.23
CA GLN A 142 -3.81 -10.63 -6.97
C GLN A 142 -5.31 -10.94 -6.82
N ALA A 143 -5.86 -10.66 -5.65
CA ALA A 143 -7.30 -10.70 -5.43
C ALA A 143 -8.03 -9.65 -6.25
N GLY A 144 -7.34 -8.62 -6.78
CA GLY A 144 -7.90 -7.55 -7.60
C GLY A 144 -8.22 -6.27 -6.83
N LEU A 145 -7.58 -6.05 -5.67
CA LEU A 145 -7.61 -4.79 -4.92
C LEU A 145 -6.29 -4.05 -5.22
N PRO A 146 -6.21 -3.27 -6.33
CA PRO A 146 -4.94 -2.79 -6.88
C PRO A 146 -4.38 -1.56 -6.15
N THR A 147 -4.98 -1.15 -5.05
CA THR A 147 -4.61 0.07 -4.33
C THR A 147 -4.60 -0.19 -2.83
N ILE A 148 -3.54 0.25 -2.16
CA ILE A 148 -3.41 0.16 -0.72
C ILE A 148 -3.89 1.46 -0.09
N GLY A 149 -4.88 1.34 0.79
CA GLY A 149 -5.49 2.45 1.48
C GLY A 149 -4.49 3.19 2.37
N TYR A 150 -3.58 2.50 3.05
CA TYR A 150 -2.55 3.12 3.89
C TYR A 150 -1.31 2.24 3.99
N LEU A 151 -0.15 2.82 3.71
CA LEU A 151 1.16 2.20 3.92
C LEU A 151 2.23 3.30 3.90
N ASP A 152 3.17 3.25 4.85
CA ASP A 152 4.24 4.23 5.04
C ASP A 152 5.51 3.94 4.21
N VAL A 153 5.36 3.19 3.11
CA VAL A 153 6.42 2.98 2.13
C VAL A 153 6.90 4.35 1.58
N PRO A 154 8.21 4.58 1.46
CA PRO A 154 8.74 5.88 1.04
C PRO A 154 8.30 6.22 -0.38
N THR A 155 7.75 7.43 -0.57
CA THR A 155 7.36 7.93 -1.89
C THR A 155 8.38 8.84 -2.54
N ARG A 156 9.44 9.24 -1.83
CA ARG A 156 10.51 10.14 -2.31
C ARG A 156 9.97 11.41 -3.01
N GLY A 157 8.85 11.96 -2.50
CA GLY A 157 8.20 13.16 -3.03
C GLY A 157 7.24 12.93 -4.21
N HIS A 158 7.08 11.69 -4.69
CA HIS A 158 6.08 11.33 -5.69
C HIS A 158 4.67 11.25 -5.07
N GLY A 159 3.64 11.46 -5.89
CA GLY A 159 2.23 11.37 -5.48
C GLY A 159 1.78 9.97 -5.09
N ALA A 160 2.41 8.95 -5.66
CA ALA A 160 2.19 7.55 -5.34
C ALA A 160 3.42 6.73 -5.77
N VAL A 161 3.47 5.47 -5.31
CA VAL A 161 4.44 4.47 -5.76
C VAL A 161 3.72 3.17 -6.11
N TRP A 162 4.36 2.32 -6.89
CA TRP A 162 4.01 0.92 -7.04
C TRP A 162 4.88 0.10 -6.10
N TYR A 163 4.26 -0.78 -5.31
CA TYR A 163 4.95 -1.66 -4.39
C TYR A 163 4.20 -3.00 -4.31
N CYS A 164 4.90 -4.11 -4.52
CA CYS A 164 4.28 -5.44 -4.61
C CYS A 164 3.06 -5.48 -5.58
N ASN A 165 3.20 -4.80 -6.73
CA ASN A 165 2.18 -4.62 -7.77
C ASN A 165 0.93 -3.79 -7.41
N ALA A 166 0.81 -3.27 -6.19
CA ALA A 166 -0.27 -2.37 -5.79
C ALA A 166 0.15 -0.89 -5.85
N LEU A 167 -0.79 0.00 -6.17
CA LEU A 167 -0.59 1.44 -6.04
C LEU A 167 -0.67 1.82 -4.55
N VAL A 168 0.32 2.57 -4.08
CA VAL A 168 0.33 3.15 -2.75
C VAL A 168 0.37 4.68 -2.86
N PRO A 169 -0.74 5.38 -2.58
CA PRO A 169 -0.77 6.84 -2.51
C PRO A 169 0.16 7.38 -1.43
N SER A 170 0.69 8.59 -1.65
CA SER A 170 1.56 9.25 -0.68
C SER A 170 0.87 9.47 0.67
N CYS A 171 1.56 9.06 1.74
CA CYS A 171 1.16 9.31 3.13
C CYS A 171 1.97 10.46 3.78
N GLY A 172 2.67 11.28 2.99
CA GLY A 172 3.58 12.32 3.50
C GLY A 172 2.92 13.52 4.19
N SER A 173 1.59 13.60 4.19
CA SER A 173 0.80 14.66 4.86
C SER A 173 -0.45 14.09 5.55
N PRO A 174 -0.30 13.32 6.65
CA PRO A 174 -1.41 12.69 7.34
C PRO A 174 -2.02 13.59 8.44
N ILE A 175 -3.35 13.63 8.48
CA ILE A 175 -4.17 14.27 9.51
C ILE A 175 -5.10 13.21 10.10
N GLY A 176 -4.85 12.82 11.35
CA GLY A 176 -5.87 12.13 12.14
C GLY A 176 -6.93 13.13 12.56
N LEU A 177 -8.15 12.99 12.05
CA LEU A 177 -9.31 13.77 12.45
C LEU A 177 -10.11 12.95 13.46
N GLU A 178 -9.48 12.71 14.60
CA GLU A 178 -9.97 11.87 15.69
C GLU A 178 -9.55 12.48 17.04
N ARG A 179 -10.05 11.91 18.14
CA ARG A 179 -9.70 12.34 19.52
C ARG A 179 -10.09 13.80 19.81
N PHE A 180 -11.36 14.10 19.58
CA PHE A 180 -11.94 15.42 19.85
C PHE A 180 -12.09 15.75 21.34
N PHE A 181 -11.84 14.79 22.23
CA PHE A 181 -12.12 14.90 23.65
C PHE A 181 -10.86 14.58 24.45
N ASN A 182 -10.59 15.36 25.50
CA ASN A 182 -9.49 15.08 26.43
C ASN A 182 -9.95 14.21 27.60
N THR A 183 -11.22 14.31 27.97
CA THR A 183 -11.84 13.48 29.00
C THR A 183 -12.92 12.58 28.39
N GLY A 184 -13.22 11.45 29.01
CA GLY A 184 -14.32 10.59 28.56
C GLY A 184 -15.66 11.17 28.99
N LEU A 185 -16.02 10.84 30.23
CA LEU A 185 -17.36 11.07 30.79
C LEU A 185 -17.59 12.50 31.31
N THR A 186 -16.53 13.26 31.59
CA THR A 186 -16.66 14.62 32.12
C THR A 186 -16.79 15.65 30.99
N PRO A 187 -17.44 16.80 31.22
CA PRO A 187 -17.41 17.91 30.28
C PRO A 187 -15.98 18.40 30.03
N GLU A 188 -15.73 18.86 28.80
CA GLU A 188 -14.48 19.56 28.46
C GLU A 188 -14.47 20.96 29.09
N ALA A 189 -13.28 21.53 29.25
CA ALA A 189 -13.13 22.92 29.67
C ALA A 189 -13.66 23.89 28.60
N ASP A 190 -14.08 25.08 29.02
CA ASP A 190 -14.52 26.15 28.12
C ASP A 190 -13.40 26.48 27.10
N GLY A 191 -13.76 26.59 25.82
CA GLY A 191 -12.81 26.90 24.74
C GLY A 191 -12.09 25.69 24.13
N HIS A 192 -12.23 24.48 24.70
CA HIS A 192 -11.55 23.27 24.22
C HIS A 192 -11.87 22.95 22.75
N TYR A 193 -13.16 22.99 22.38
CA TYR A 193 -13.58 22.63 21.02
C TYR A 193 -13.09 23.66 20.00
N GLU A 194 -13.13 24.94 20.32
CA GLU A 194 -12.64 26.03 19.48
C GLU A 194 -11.11 25.93 19.26
N GLU A 195 -10.37 25.54 20.30
CA GLU A 195 -8.93 25.31 20.21
C GLU A 195 -8.61 24.09 19.33
N LYS A 196 -9.32 22.97 19.52
CA LYS A 196 -9.16 21.76 18.69
C LYS A 196 -9.49 22.04 17.23
N GLU A 197 -10.58 22.75 16.98
CA GLU A 197 -10.97 23.17 15.63
C GLU A 197 -9.89 24.05 14.98
N ARG A 198 -9.39 25.07 15.70
CA ARG A 198 -8.30 25.93 15.22
C ARG A 198 -7.04 25.14 14.92
N SER A 199 -6.67 24.18 15.78
CA SER A 199 -5.50 23.33 15.61
C SER A 199 -5.61 22.46 14.35
N CYS A 200 -6.77 21.84 14.12
CA CYS A 200 -7.02 21.03 12.92
C CYS A 200 -6.91 21.88 11.65
N ARG A 201 -7.53 23.06 11.64
CA ARG A 201 -7.48 24.01 10.51
C ARG A 201 -6.06 24.48 10.22
N GLY A 202 -5.32 24.90 11.24
CA GLY A 202 -3.93 25.35 11.07
C GLY A 202 -3.01 24.23 10.55
N LYS A 203 -3.20 22.99 11.01
CA LYS A 203 -2.46 21.83 10.49
C LYS A 203 -2.77 21.59 9.01
N PHE A 204 -4.03 21.71 8.61
CA PHE A 204 -4.45 21.55 7.22
C PHE A 204 -3.87 22.65 6.32
N ASP A 205 -3.99 23.92 6.71
CA ASP A 205 -3.43 25.03 5.96
C ASP A 205 -1.90 24.90 5.80
N GLY A 206 -1.20 24.48 6.86
CA GLY A 206 0.24 24.20 6.78
C GLY A 206 0.61 23.12 5.77
N PHE A 207 -0.23 22.08 5.58
CA PHE A 207 -0.02 21.10 4.52
C PHE A 207 -0.38 21.63 3.14
N VAL A 208 -1.46 22.40 2.99
CA VAL A 208 -1.81 23.05 1.72
C VAL A 208 -0.66 23.94 1.25
N GLU A 209 -0.09 24.75 2.15
CA GLU A 209 1.07 25.60 1.85
C GLU A 209 2.31 24.78 1.49
N LYS A 210 2.63 23.74 2.28
CA LYS A 210 3.78 22.87 2.04
C LYS A 210 3.72 22.17 0.69
N LEU A 211 2.54 21.70 0.28
CA LEU A 211 2.34 20.92 -0.94
C LEU A 211 2.21 21.79 -2.19
N ASN A 212 2.07 23.11 -2.04
CA ASN A 212 1.98 24.02 -3.18
C ASN A 212 3.23 23.92 -4.07
N GLY A 213 3.03 23.66 -5.36
CA GLY A 213 4.12 23.46 -6.33
C GLY A 213 4.88 22.13 -6.22
N GLN A 214 4.46 21.21 -5.34
CA GLN A 214 5.06 19.87 -5.27
C GLN A 214 4.43 18.91 -6.29
N LYS A 215 5.17 17.83 -6.61
CA LYS A 215 4.68 16.74 -7.48
C LYS A 215 3.51 15.96 -6.87
N SER A 216 3.48 15.87 -5.54
CA SER A 216 2.36 15.31 -4.78
C SER A 216 1.60 16.45 -4.11
N THR A 217 0.29 16.50 -4.27
CA THR A 217 -0.59 17.47 -3.61
C THR A 217 -1.66 16.81 -2.73
N LEU A 218 -1.45 15.54 -2.38
CA LEU A 218 -2.38 14.75 -1.59
C LEU A 218 -2.23 14.98 -0.07
N ILE A 219 -3.35 15.30 0.59
CA ILE A 219 -3.52 15.26 2.04
C ILE A 219 -4.35 14.04 2.41
N ARG A 220 -3.90 13.27 3.40
CA ARG A 220 -4.62 12.11 3.91
C ARG A 220 -5.31 12.48 5.22
N VAL A 221 -6.63 12.48 5.22
CA VAL A 221 -7.42 12.68 6.44
C VAL A 221 -8.04 11.34 6.83
N PHE A 222 -7.85 10.90 8.06
CA PHE A 222 -8.37 9.61 8.52
C PHE A 222 -9.04 9.71 9.88
N GLN A 223 -9.97 8.80 10.14
CA GLN A 223 -10.68 8.69 11.41
C GLN A 223 -10.96 7.23 11.75
N HIS A 224 -10.64 6.82 12.97
CA HIS A 224 -11.20 5.61 13.57
C HIS A 224 -12.51 6.00 14.25
N SER A 225 -13.63 5.62 13.65
CA SER A 225 -14.95 6.22 13.90
C SER A 225 -15.37 6.14 15.38
N TYR A 226 -15.07 5.01 16.04
CA TYR A 226 -15.35 4.80 17.46
C TYR A 226 -14.74 5.83 18.40
N LYS A 227 -13.60 6.44 18.03
CA LYS A 227 -12.93 7.48 18.85
C LYS A 227 -13.70 8.81 18.90
N THR A 228 -14.86 8.90 18.25
CA THR A 228 -15.70 10.11 18.24
C THR A 228 -17.01 9.97 19.00
N TYR A 229 -17.45 8.74 19.30
CA TYR A 229 -18.66 8.49 20.07
C TYR A 229 -18.42 7.66 21.34
N ALA A 230 -17.24 7.07 21.52
CA ALA A 230 -16.89 6.29 22.71
C ALA A 230 -15.80 6.96 23.55
N VAL A 231 -15.81 6.67 24.86
CA VAL A 231 -14.77 7.02 25.83
C VAL A 231 -13.48 6.33 25.44
N PHE A 232 -12.38 7.07 25.49
CA PHE A 232 -11.08 6.55 25.10
C PHE A 232 -10.55 5.56 26.16
N PRO A 233 -9.98 4.41 25.76
CA PRO A 233 -9.61 3.31 26.67
C PRO A 233 -8.36 3.55 27.56
N PHE A 234 -8.06 4.78 27.98
CA PHE A 234 -7.08 4.97 29.07
C PHE A 234 -7.64 4.51 30.42
N GLU A 235 -8.96 4.44 30.57
CA GLU A 235 -9.62 4.07 31.83
C GLU A 235 -9.95 2.57 31.92
N ARG A 236 -9.95 1.83 30.80
CA ARG A 236 -10.08 0.37 30.74
C ARG A 236 -9.34 -0.21 29.52
N PRO A 237 -8.52 -1.26 29.67
CA PRO A 237 -7.83 -1.89 28.54
C PRO A 237 -8.84 -2.45 27.54
N LYS A 238 -8.56 -2.27 26.24
CA LYS A 238 -9.28 -2.98 25.16
C LYS A 238 -9.21 -4.50 25.40
N PRO A 239 -10.18 -5.29 24.92
CA PRO A 239 -9.96 -6.73 24.74
C PRO A 239 -8.63 -6.94 24.02
N LYS A 240 -7.86 -7.96 24.40
CA LYS A 240 -6.56 -8.22 23.76
C LYS A 240 -6.81 -8.92 22.43
N ILE A 241 -7.50 -8.24 21.52
CA ILE A 241 -8.01 -8.78 20.25
C ILE A 241 -6.91 -9.49 19.44
N TYR A 242 -5.68 -9.01 19.52
CA TYR A 242 -4.52 -9.61 18.84
C TYR A 242 -3.83 -10.73 19.62
N ARG A 243 -4.11 -10.90 20.92
CA ARG A 243 -3.47 -11.91 21.79
C ARG A 243 -4.39 -13.07 22.15
N ASP A 244 -5.71 -12.85 22.10
CA ASP A 244 -6.70 -13.82 22.51
C ASP A 244 -7.17 -14.57 21.24
N ASP A 245 -6.66 -15.80 21.05
CA ASP A 245 -6.99 -16.66 19.89
C ASP A 245 -8.47 -17.10 19.82
N ASP A 246 -9.23 -16.87 20.88
CA ASP A 246 -10.65 -17.24 21.02
C ASP A 246 -11.61 -16.07 20.74
N LEU A 247 -11.12 -14.92 20.28
CA LEU A 247 -11.95 -13.74 20.05
C LEU A 247 -12.69 -13.81 18.71
N TYR A 248 -13.95 -14.27 18.72
CA TYR A 248 -14.86 -14.21 17.57
C TYR A 248 -15.84 -13.04 17.75
N TYR A 249 -15.77 -12.01 16.90
CA TYR A 249 -16.58 -10.78 17.04
C TYR A 249 -18.08 -11.02 17.27
N GLU A 250 -18.64 -12.09 16.70
CA GLU A 250 -20.05 -12.48 16.82
C GLU A 250 -20.44 -12.88 18.26
N GLU A 251 -19.47 -13.18 19.12
CA GLU A 251 -19.66 -13.69 20.48
C GLU A 251 -19.30 -12.65 21.57
N HIS A 252 -18.79 -11.48 21.16
CA HIS A 252 -18.35 -10.46 22.11
C HIS A 252 -19.46 -9.46 22.47
N PRO A 253 -19.76 -9.25 23.77
CA PRO A 253 -20.66 -8.19 24.18
C PRO A 253 -20.05 -6.81 23.88
N PRO A 254 -20.89 -5.78 23.63
CA PRO A 254 -20.41 -4.42 23.48
C PRO A 254 -19.52 -4.01 24.66
N TYR A 255 -18.31 -3.54 24.37
CA TYR A 255 -17.32 -3.19 25.39
C TYR A 255 -16.97 -1.69 25.41
N LEU A 256 -17.54 -0.91 24.50
CA LEU A 256 -17.28 0.52 24.40
C LEU A 256 -18.18 1.29 25.37
N ASP A 257 -17.55 2.06 26.26
CA ASP A 257 -18.27 3.05 27.08
C ASP A 257 -18.64 4.23 26.18
N LEU A 258 -19.92 4.50 25.97
CA LEU A 258 -20.38 5.58 25.09
C LEU A 258 -20.21 6.96 25.75
N LEU A 259 -19.88 7.97 24.95
CA LEU A 259 -19.89 9.36 25.39
C LEU A 259 -21.33 9.83 25.66
N PRO A 260 -21.53 10.77 26.59
CA PRO A 260 -22.81 11.46 26.71
C PRO A 260 -23.22 12.09 25.37
N GLU A 261 -24.49 11.97 24.99
CA GLU A 261 -24.97 12.39 23.67
C GLU A 261 -24.66 13.86 23.36
N THR A 262 -24.77 14.74 24.37
CA THR A 262 -24.43 16.16 24.24
C THR A 262 -22.96 16.39 23.92
N LYS A 263 -22.06 15.52 24.41
CA LYS A 263 -20.63 15.58 24.16
C LYS A 263 -20.29 15.05 22.77
N TYR A 264 -20.90 13.92 22.39
CA TYR A 264 -20.85 13.39 21.03
C TYR A 264 -21.28 14.45 20.01
N GLN A 265 -22.44 15.10 20.21
CA GLN A 265 -22.96 16.09 19.28
C GLN A 265 -22.00 17.29 19.11
N LYS A 266 -21.41 17.80 20.20
CA LYS A 266 -20.40 18.87 20.10
C LYS A 266 -19.19 18.47 19.24
N GLY A 267 -18.73 17.22 19.39
CA GLY A 267 -17.64 16.68 18.57
C GLY A 267 -18.04 16.51 17.11
N PHE A 268 -19.27 16.04 16.85
CA PHE A 268 -19.79 15.88 15.49
C PHE A 268 -19.98 17.24 14.79
N ASP A 269 -20.56 18.23 15.47
CA ASP A 269 -20.71 19.60 14.93
C ASP A 269 -19.34 20.22 14.59
N MET A 270 -18.32 19.95 15.44
CA MET A 270 -16.96 20.39 15.18
C MET A 270 -16.36 19.69 13.95
N PHE A 271 -16.56 18.37 13.82
CA PHE A 271 -16.16 17.63 12.62
C PHE A 271 -16.77 18.25 11.36
N GLU A 272 -18.07 18.52 11.34
CA GLU A 272 -18.72 19.13 10.18
C GLU A 272 -18.09 20.48 9.80
N ARG A 273 -17.85 21.35 10.79
CA ARG A 273 -17.22 22.66 10.55
C ARG A 273 -15.78 22.56 10.07
N ILE A 274 -15.05 21.50 10.47
CA ILE A 274 -13.69 21.23 9.98
C ILE A 274 -13.74 20.73 8.53
N ILE A 275 -14.64 19.80 8.21
CA ILE A 275 -14.76 19.27 6.85
C ILE A 275 -15.20 20.34 5.85
N ARG A 276 -16.18 21.18 6.19
CA ARG A 276 -16.55 22.35 5.36
C ARG A 276 -15.34 23.27 5.12
N TYR A 277 -14.54 23.54 6.15
CA TYR A 277 -13.33 24.35 6.03
C TYR A 277 -12.29 23.74 5.08
N TYR A 278 -12.11 22.41 5.12
CA TYR A 278 -11.22 21.70 4.21
C TYR A 278 -11.74 21.73 2.77
N ALA A 279 -13.05 21.57 2.57
CA ALA A 279 -13.70 21.58 1.26
C ALA A 279 -13.56 22.93 0.54
N ASP A 280 -13.54 24.04 1.28
CA ASP A 280 -13.27 25.38 0.72
C ASP A 280 -11.85 25.53 0.12
N ARG A 281 -10.93 24.61 0.45
CA ARG A 281 -9.48 24.74 0.17
C ARG A 281 -8.90 23.60 -0.64
N ALA A 282 -9.59 22.48 -0.76
CA ALA A 282 -9.10 21.29 -1.45
C ALA A 282 -10.24 20.46 -2.02
N SER A 283 -9.92 19.67 -3.05
CA SER A 283 -10.89 18.78 -3.68
C SER A 283 -10.87 17.41 -3.00
N PHE A 284 -12.03 16.94 -2.54
CA PHE A 284 -12.16 15.60 -1.99
C PHE A 284 -12.20 14.58 -3.14
N THR A 285 -11.45 13.50 -2.99
CA THR A 285 -11.29 12.47 -4.03
C THR A 285 -11.40 11.08 -3.44
N THR A 286 -11.63 10.10 -4.32
CA THR A 286 -11.61 8.69 -3.97
C THR A 286 -10.26 8.06 -4.28
N PHE A 287 -9.96 6.89 -3.71
CA PHE A 287 -8.76 6.13 -4.10
C PHE A 287 -8.78 5.73 -5.57
N SER A 288 -9.94 5.32 -6.13
CA SER A 288 -10.03 5.01 -7.56
C SER A 288 -9.74 6.22 -8.42
N THR A 289 -10.38 7.35 -8.14
CA THR A 289 -10.19 8.60 -8.89
C THR A 289 -8.74 9.07 -8.79
N TYR A 290 -8.14 8.98 -7.60
CA TYR A 290 -6.72 9.28 -7.41
C TYR A 290 -5.81 8.35 -8.22
N ARG A 291 -6.06 7.04 -8.18
CA ARG A 291 -5.31 6.03 -8.94
C ARG A 291 -5.40 6.27 -10.44
N ASP A 292 -6.56 6.67 -10.96
CA ASP A 292 -6.76 6.90 -12.40
C ASP A 292 -5.92 8.08 -12.92
N GLY A 293 -5.46 8.97 -12.03
CA GLY A 293 -4.46 10.00 -12.32
C GLY A 293 -3.03 9.47 -12.55
N PHE A 294 -2.79 8.16 -12.42
CA PHE A 294 -1.50 7.52 -12.65
C PHE A 294 -1.58 6.45 -13.75
N ARG A 295 -0.47 6.28 -14.45
CA ARG A 295 -0.29 5.22 -15.44
C ARG A 295 -0.42 3.87 -14.75
N GLN A 296 -1.30 3.02 -15.27
CA GLN A 296 -1.55 1.71 -14.71
C GLN A 296 -0.28 0.85 -14.69
N ASN A 297 -0.07 0.13 -13.59
CA ASN A 297 0.99 -0.88 -13.51
C ASN A 297 0.56 -2.13 -14.27
N GLN A 298 0.55 -2.04 -15.58
CA GLN A 298 0.29 -3.15 -16.48
C GLN A 298 1.54 -3.39 -17.31
N GLY A 299 1.72 -4.64 -17.74
CA GLY A 299 2.82 -4.96 -18.61
C GLY A 299 2.74 -4.15 -19.90
N GLN A 300 3.87 -3.57 -20.29
CA GLN A 300 3.97 -2.66 -21.43
C GLN A 300 5.20 -3.02 -22.27
N TRP A 301 5.12 -2.74 -23.57
CA TRP A 301 6.22 -2.93 -24.50
C TRP A 301 7.16 -1.73 -24.44
N LEU A 302 8.44 -1.99 -24.21
CA LEU A 302 9.50 -0.99 -24.27
C LEU A 302 10.33 -1.21 -25.53
N SER A 303 10.67 -0.11 -26.20
CA SER A 303 11.74 -0.09 -27.18
C SER A 303 13.08 -0.43 -26.54
N LEU A 304 14.04 -0.91 -27.35
CA LEU A 304 15.40 -1.11 -26.86
C LEU A 304 16.06 0.21 -26.41
N SER A 305 15.66 1.36 -26.98
CA SER A 305 16.17 2.66 -26.53
C SER A 305 15.73 2.99 -25.11
N GLU A 306 14.49 2.69 -24.74
CA GLU A 306 14.02 2.86 -23.36
C GLU A 306 14.73 1.89 -22.40
N LEU A 307 14.99 0.66 -22.85
CA LEU A 307 15.80 -0.29 -22.07
C LEU A 307 17.27 0.17 -21.93
N ASP A 308 17.82 0.85 -22.94
CA ASP A 308 19.15 1.46 -22.90
C ASP A 308 19.20 2.53 -21.79
N ASP A 309 18.17 3.36 -21.65
CA ASP A 309 18.06 4.36 -20.57
C ASP A 309 17.96 3.73 -19.17
N VAL A 310 17.19 2.65 -19.03
CA VAL A 310 17.14 1.86 -17.79
C VAL A 310 18.53 1.29 -17.46
N CYS A 311 19.23 0.74 -18.46
CA CYS A 311 20.58 0.20 -18.30
C CYS A 311 21.63 1.27 -17.98
N ALA A 312 21.43 2.50 -18.45
CA ALA A 312 22.29 3.63 -18.11
C ALA A 312 22.19 3.96 -16.62
N LEU A 313 20.98 4.00 -16.05
CA LEU A 313 20.79 4.16 -14.60
C LEU A 313 21.46 3.02 -13.81
N LEU A 314 21.18 1.77 -14.22
CA LEU A 314 21.71 0.57 -13.55
C LEU A 314 23.24 0.46 -13.60
N SER A 315 23.90 1.16 -14.54
CA SER A 315 25.35 1.24 -14.60
C SER A 315 25.98 2.04 -13.45
N HIS A 316 25.18 2.90 -12.81
CA HIS A 316 25.62 3.75 -11.70
C HIS A 316 25.10 3.26 -10.36
N ARG A 317 23.87 2.73 -10.32
CA ARG A 317 23.22 2.29 -9.08
C ARG A 317 22.06 1.32 -9.32
N LEU A 318 21.83 0.41 -8.38
CA LEU A 318 20.64 -0.44 -8.37
C LEU A 318 19.47 0.34 -7.75
N ASP A 319 18.56 0.87 -8.56
CA ASP A 319 17.37 1.60 -8.11
C ASP A 319 16.29 1.59 -9.20
N ALA A 320 15.07 2.02 -8.87
CA ALA A 320 14.01 2.18 -9.85
C ALA A 320 14.32 3.28 -10.86
N TYR A 321 14.06 3.01 -12.13
CA TYR A 321 14.08 4.01 -13.19
C TYR A 321 12.74 4.72 -13.25
N VAL A 322 12.77 6.05 -13.37
CA VAL A 322 11.56 6.86 -13.57
C VAL A 322 11.87 8.07 -14.45
N ASN A 323 10.99 8.33 -15.41
CA ASN A 323 10.88 9.59 -16.13
C ASN A 323 9.40 10.00 -16.21
N ASP A 324 9.05 10.97 -17.06
CA ASP A 324 7.68 11.49 -17.15
C ASP A 324 6.65 10.52 -17.75
N THR A 325 7.10 9.44 -18.41
CA THR A 325 6.22 8.48 -19.11
C THR A 325 6.40 7.03 -18.67
N LEU A 326 7.54 6.70 -18.06
CA LEU A 326 7.98 5.34 -17.79
C LEU A 326 8.48 5.23 -16.34
N SER A 327 8.07 4.15 -15.68
CA SER A 327 8.70 3.71 -14.44
C SER A 327 8.92 2.20 -14.45
N VAL A 328 10.14 1.80 -14.09
CA VAL A 328 10.62 0.41 -14.11
C VAL A 328 11.29 0.11 -12.77
N SER A 329 10.81 -0.91 -12.07
CA SER A 329 11.46 -1.40 -10.84
C SER A 329 12.70 -2.23 -11.17
N PRO A 330 13.63 -2.41 -10.22
CA PRO A 330 14.75 -3.34 -10.38
C PRO A 330 14.31 -4.77 -10.77
N ALA A 331 13.18 -5.25 -10.23
CA ALA A 331 12.64 -6.57 -10.56
C ALA A 331 12.16 -6.68 -12.02
N GLU A 332 11.51 -5.63 -12.51
CA GLU A 332 11.06 -5.56 -13.90
C GLU A 332 12.24 -5.46 -14.87
N ALA A 333 13.25 -4.65 -14.54
CA ALA A 333 14.48 -4.54 -15.33
C ALA A 333 15.21 -5.89 -15.43
N PHE A 334 15.29 -6.64 -14.32
CA PHE A 334 15.82 -8.00 -14.30
C PHE A 334 15.07 -8.92 -15.25
N GLY A 335 13.74 -8.96 -15.15
CA GLY A 335 12.90 -9.79 -16.02
C GLY A 335 13.02 -9.42 -17.51
N MET A 336 13.19 -8.15 -17.84
CA MET A 336 13.38 -7.70 -19.23
C MET A 336 14.76 -8.09 -19.78
N LEU A 337 15.82 -7.92 -19.01
CA LEU A 337 17.19 -8.24 -19.45
C LEU A 337 17.39 -9.75 -19.66
N VAL A 338 16.85 -10.58 -18.76
CA VAL A 338 16.81 -12.04 -18.96
C VAL A 338 16.11 -12.37 -20.27
N ARG A 339 14.93 -11.78 -20.52
CA ARG A 339 14.12 -12.06 -21.70
C ARG A 339 14.81 -11.64 -23.00
N VAL A 340 15.34 -10.43 -23.06
CA VAL A 340 16.01 -9.90 -24.27
C VAL A 340 17.23 -10.71 -24.64
N LEU A 341 18.07 -11.04 -23.65
CA LEU A 341 19.27 -11.83 -23.90
C LEU A 341 18.96 -13.29 -24.23
N ARG A 342 17.89 -13.86 -23.66
CA ARG A 342 17.39 -15.19 -24.04
C ARG A 342 16.96 -15.20 -25.51
N VAL A 343 16.16 -14.22 -25.93
CA VAL A 343 15.73 -14.08 -27.33
C VAL A 343 16.93 -13.89 -28.25
N TYR A 344 17.89 -13.04 -27.88
CA TYR A 344 19.13 -12.89 -28.65
C TYR A 344 19.90 -14.20 -28.82
N HIS A 345 19.98 -15.03 -27.76
CA HIS A 345 20.64 -16.32 -27.82
C HIS A 345 19.92 -17.31 -28.73
N GLU A 346 18.59 -17.37 -28.66
CA GLU A 346 17.76 -18.31 -29.42
C GLU A 346 17.64 -17.92 -30.89
N ASP A 347 17.44 -16.64 -31.18
CA ASP A 347 17.11 -16.14 -32.52
C ASP A 347 18.34 -15.55 -33.26
N GLY A 348 19.45 -15.32 -32.55
CA GLY A 348 20.68 -14.71 -33.09
C GLY A 348 20.57 -13.20 -33.34
N ALA A 349 19.46 -12.56 -32.95
CA ALA A 349 19.23 -11.13 -33.10
C ALA A 349 18.45 -10.55 -31.91
N LEU A 350 18.70 -9.29 -31.55
CA LEU A 350 17.92 -8.61 -30.53
C LEU A 350 16.49 -8.35 -31.02
N PRO A 351 15.47 -8.47 -30.16
CA PRO A 351 14.10 -8.12 -30.52
C PRO A 351 13.94 -6.61 -30.71
N GLN A 352 12.92 -6.17 -31.45
CA GLN A 352 12.63 -4.73 -31.63
C GLN A 352 12.15 -4.08 -30.32
N GLN A 353 11.42 -4.83 -29.51
CA GLN A 353 10.85 -4.39 -28.25
C GLN A 353 10.89 -5.54 -27.23
N VAL A 354 10.86 -5.20 -25.94
CA VAL A 354 10.72 -6.15 -24.84
C VAL A 354 9.45 -5.87 -24.05
N PHE A 355 8.77 -6.93 -23.63
CA PHE A 355 7.62 -6.80 -22.75
C PHE A 355 8.07 -6.74 -21.28
N MET A 356 7.71 -5.66 -20.60
CA MET A 356 7.90 -5.50 -19.16
C MET A 356 6.83 -6.29 -18.41
N ARG A 357 7.22 -7.38 -17.74
CA ARG A 357 6.33 -8.15 -16.86
C ARG A 357 6.33 -7.52 -15.46
N ASN A 358 5.19 -7.52 -14.79
CA ASN A 358 5.06 -7.05 -13.39
C ASN A 358 5.65 -8.06 -12.41
N VAL A 359 6.98 -8.15 -12.37
CA VAL A 359 7.74 -9.07 -11.50
C VAL A 359 8.00 -8.39 -10.16
N ILE A 360 7.84 -9.12 -9.07
CA ILE A 360 8.15 -8.64 -7.72
C ILE A 360 9.57 -9.03 -7.28
N GLY A 361 10.01 -8.52 -6.13
CA GLY A 361 11.33 -8.84 -5.58
C GLY A 361 11.46 -10.30 -5.12
N PRO A 362 12.67 -10.71 -4.69
CA PRO A 362 12.88 -12.04 -4.13
C PRO A 362 11.93 -12.38 -2.99
N THR A 363 11.46 -13.62 -2.98
CA THR A 363 10.45 -14.13 -2.03
C THR A 363 11.05 -15.05 -0.97
N SER A 364 12.39 -15.04 -0.88
CA SER A 364 13.19 -15.81 0.06
C SER A 364 14.51 -15.07 0.30
N PRO A 365 15.19 -15.31 1.44
CA PRO A 365 16.46 -14.67 1.75
C PRO A 365 17.47 -14.83 0.60
N ILE A 366 18.14 -13.75 0.24
CA ILE A 366 19.20 -13.78 -0.76
C ILE A 366 20.41 -14.49 -0.14
N SER A 367 20.92 -15.51 -0.82
CA SER A 367 22.12 -16.21 -0.36
C SER A 367 23.33 -15.30 -0.55
N ASN A 368 24.07 -15.03 0.53
CA ASN A 368 25.34 -14.31 0.49
C ASN A 368 26.45 -15.24 -0.05
N MET A 369 26.39 -15.57 -1.33
CA MET A 369 27.44 -16.33 -2.02
C MET A 369 28.34 -15.38 -2.82
N ALA A 370 29.61 -15.79 -2.94
CA ALA A 370 30.79 -15.10 -3.50
C ALA A 370 30.57 -13.64 -3.95
N GLU A 371 31.27 -12.67 -3.34
CA GLU A 371 31.16 -11.23 -3.67
C GLU A 371 31.27 -10.91 -5.18
N LYS A 372 32.00 -11.76 -5.90
CA LYS A 372 32.22 -11.69 -7.34
C LYS A 372 32.37 -13.09 -7.93
N ALA A 373 31.79 -13.32 -9.10
CA ALA A 373 32.03 -14.48 -9.93
C ALA A 373 32.25 -14.04 -11.39
N ASP A 374 32.99 -14.82 -12.17
CA ASP A 374 33.11 -14.63 -13.61
C ASP A 374 32.42 -15.80 -14.31
N ALA A 375 31.55 -15.51 -15.27
CA ALA A 375 30.82 -16.50 -16.04
C ALA A 375 31.22 -16.43 -17.52
N ASN A 376 31.40 -17.59 -18.15
CA ASN A 376 31.50 -17.64 -19.60
C ASN A 376 30.17 -17.18 -20.21
N THR A 377 30.23 -16.34 -21.25
CA THR A 377 29.03 -15.80 -21.88
C THR A 377 28.14 -16.88 -22.49
N ALA A 378 28.72 -17.93 -23.07
CA ALA A 378 27.93 -19.03 -23.63
C ALA A 378 27.15 -19.77 -22.53
N ASP A 379 27.78 -20.03 -21.39
CA ASP A 379 27.13 -20.68 -20.25
C ASP A 379 26.04 -19.80 -19.64
N LEU A 380 26.30 -18.49 -19.50
CA LEU A 380 25.30 -17.53 -19.02
C LEU A 380 24.08 -17.50 -19.95
N LEU A 381 24.29 -17.39 -21.26
CA LEU A 381 23.21 -17.37 -22.25
C LEU A 381 22.40 -18.68 -22.23
N ALA A 382 23.06 -19.83 -22.09
CA ALA A 382 22.41 -21.13 -21.99
C ALA A 382 21.53 -21.26 -20.73
N SER A 383 21.90 -20.61 -19.62
CA SER A 383 21.10 -20.60 -18.38
C SER A 383 19.85 -19.73 -18.46
N LEU A 384 19.76 -18.76 -19.38
CA LEU A 384 18.68 -17.77 -19.39
C LEU A 384 17.29 -18.37 -19.59
N GLN A 385 17.18 -19.49 -20.33
CA GLN A 385 15.88 -20.15 -20.51
C GLN A 385 15.34 -20.71 -19.19
N ALA A 386 16.19 -21.31 -18.36
CA ALA A 386 15.79 -21.82 -17.05
C ALA A 386 15.43 -20.68 -16.09
N ILE A 387 16.21 -19.59 -16.11
CA ILE A 387 15.96 -18.40 -15.29
C ILE A 387 14.64 -17.73 -15.70
N ASP A 388 14.36 -17.57 -17.00
CA ASP A 388 13.11 -16.97 -17.50
C ASP A 388 11.89 -17.78 -17.05
N ARG A 389 11.96 -19.12 -17.12
CA ARG A 389 10.91 -20.02 -16.62
C ARG A 389 10.71 -19.90 -15.11
N ALA A 390 11.79 -19.84 -14.33
CA ALA A 390 11.69 -19.67 -12.89
C ALA A 390 11.01 -18.35 -12.50
N ILE A 391 11.27 -17.27 -13.24
CA ILE A 391 10.58 -15.98 -13.06
C ILE A 391 9.11 -16.11 -13.41
N ASP A 392 8.75 -16.78 -14.50
CA ASP A 392 7.35 -16.96 -14.89
C ASP A 392 6.56 -17.81 -13.87
N ASP A 393 7.17 -18.88 -13.35
CA ASP A 393 6.55 -19.79 -12.38
C ASP A 393 6.35 -19.12 -11.01
N ALA A 394 7.33 -18.34 -10.56
CA ALA A 394 7.30 -17.70 -9.24
C ALA A 394 6.72 -16.27 -9.24
N GLN A 395 6.64 -15.65 -10.41
CA GLN A 395 6.34 -14.22 -10.62
C GLN A 395 7.27 -13.27 -9.83
N SER A 396 8.47 -13.73 -9.48
CA SER A 396 9.43 -13.02 -8.65
C SER A 396 10.86 -13.18 -9.15
N VAL A 397 11.73 -12.25 -8.75
CA VAL A 397 13.18 -12.38 -8.98
C VAL A 397 13.74 -13.53 -8.12
N PRO A 398 14.51 -14.49 -8.68
CA PRO A 398 15.11 -15.56 -7.89
C PRO A 398 16.08 -15.01 -6.83
N SER A 399 16.04 -15.56 -5.60
CA SER A 399 16.91 -15.14 -4.49
C SER A 399 18.33 -15.72 -4.57
N SER A 400 18.51 -16.78 -5.35
CA SER A 400 19.78 -17.48 -5.58
C SER A 400 19.76 -18.08 -6.99
N ILE A 401 20.85 -17.89 -7.74
CA ILE A 401 20.89 -18.20 -9.18
C ILE A 401 22.19 -18.96 -9.50
N GLU A 402 22.05 -20.17 -10.05
CA GLU A 402 23.17 -21.00 -10.51
C GLU A 402 23.52 -20.68 -11.97
N VAL A 403 24.71 -20.13 -12.20
CA VAL A 403 25.22 -19.80 -13.55
C VAL A 403 26.69 -20.18 -13.66
N ALA A 404 27.04 -20.93 -14.71
CA ALA A 404 28.44 -21.30 -15.02
C ALA A 404 29.19 -21.94 -13.83
N GLY A 405 28.50 -22.73 -13.00
CA GLY A 405 29.07 -23.40 -11.82
C GLY A 405 29.28 -22.49 -10.61
N ALA A 406 28.76 -21.26 -10.64
CA ALA A 406 28.74 -20.35 -9.50
C ALA A 406 27.30 -20.00 -9.09
N THR A 407 27.08 -19.92 -7.77
CA THR A 407 25.85 -19.41 -7.17
C THR A 407 25.99 -17.90 -6.93
N VAL A 408 25.11 -17.09 -7.51
CA VAL A 408 25.09 -15.63 -7.36
C VAL A 408 23.74 -15.11 -6.92
N GLY A 409 23.73 -13.94 -6.30
CA GLY A 409 22.51 -13.19 -5.99
C GLY A 409 21.95 -12.41 -7.18
N PRO A 410 20.71 -11.92 -7.07
CA PRO A 410 20.01 -11.26 -8.18
C PRO A 410 20.66 -9.95 -8.63
N GLY A 411 21.25 -9.18 -7.72
CA GLY A 411 21.93 -7.93 -8.07
C GLY A 411 23.22 -8.17 -8.85
N GLN A 412 23.96 -9.21 -8.49
CA GLN A 412 25.18 -9.63 -9.18
C GLN A 412 24.88 -10.12 -10.60
N LEU A 413 23.82 -10.91 -10.78
CA LEU A 413 23.39 -11.32 -12.11
C LEU A 413 22.87 -10.13 -12.92
N LEU A 414 22.06 -9.24 -12.32
CA LEU A 414 21.53 -8.05 -13.02
C LEU A 414 22.65 -7.19 -13.61
N HIS A 415 23.72 -6.97 -12.85
CA HIS A 415 24.91 -6.27 -13.33
C HIS A 415 25.53 -6.97 -14.54
N GLY A 416 25.70 -8.31 -14.47
CA GLY A 416 26.23 -9.12 -15.56
C GLY A 416 25.35 -9.06 -16.81
N LEU A 417 24.04 -9.23 -16.66
CA LEU A 417 23.06 -9.13 -17.74
C LEU A 417 23.10 -7.76 -18.41
N ARG A 418 23.14 -6.68 -17.63
CA ARG A 418 23.26 -5.31 -18.15
C ARG A 418 24.57 -5.13 -18.93
N CYS A 419 25.70 -5.62 -18.43
CA CYS A 419 26.97 -5.56 -19.15
C CYS A 419 26.95 -6.33 -20.47
N LEU A 420 26.37 -7.54 -20.48
CA LEU A 420 26.23 -8.36 -21.67
C LEU A 420 25.26 -7.74 -22.69
N TYR A 421 24.13 -7.19 -22.23
CA TYR A 421 23.18 -6.48 -23.06
C TYR A 421 23.83 -5.27 -23.74
N MET A 422 24.52 -4.41 -23.00
CA MET A 422 25.20 -3.24 -23.58
C MET A 422 26.28 -3.65 -24.58
N ALA A 423 27.08 -4.67 -24.28
CA ALA A 423 28.07 -5.19 -25.23
C ALA A 423 27.41 -5.71 -26.52
N THR A 424 26.27 -6.40 -26.40
CA THR A 424 25.48 -6.87 -27.54
C THR A 424 24.93 -5.71 -28.36
N ARG A 425 24.41 -4.67 -27.71
CA ARG A 425 23.93 -3.42 -28.36
C ARG A 425 25.04 -2.72 -29.14
N GLU A 426 26.27 -2.77 -28.65
CA GLU A 426 27.47 -2.17 -29.26
C GLU A 426 28.15 -3.07 -30.32
N ASN A 427 27.61 -4.27 -30.60
CA ASN A 427 28.27 -5.31 -31.41
C ASN A 427 29.68 -5.66 -30.91
N ARG A 428 29.89 -5.59 -29.59
CA ARG A 428 31.16 -5.89 -28.92
C ARG A 428 31.12 -7.29 -28.34
N SER A 429 32.13 -8.10 -28.65
CA SER A 429 32.28 -9.43 -28.04
C SER A 429 32.69 -9.30 -26.57
N LEU A 430 32.01 -10.04 -25.71
CA LEU A 430 32.31 -10.17 -24.30
C LEU A 430 32.38 -11.67 -23.99
N PRO A 431 33.56 -12.32 -24.01
CA PRO A 431 33.67 -13.77 -23.83
C PRO A 431 33.39 -14.22 -22.39
N THR A 432 33.67 -13.33 -21.44
CA THR A 432 33.45 -13.54 -20.00
C THR A 432 32.73 -12.33 -19.43
N VAL A 433 31.74 -12.58 -18.58
CA VAL A 433 30.93 -11.55 -17.90
C VAL A 433 31.21 -11.63 -16.41
N THR A 434 31.59 -10.51 -15.82
CA THR A 434 31.71 -10.39 -14.37
C THR A 434 30.34 -10.21 -13.71
N LEU A 435 30.00 -11.11 -12.81
CA LEU A 435 28.82 -11.10 -11.95
C LEU A 435 29.24 -10.50 -10.60
N SER A 436 28.82 -9.26 -10.33
CA SER A 436 29.22 -8.50 -9.14
C SER A 436 28.21 -7.41 -8.84
N GLY A 437 28.19 -6.88 -7.62
CA GLY A 437 27.34 -5.75 -7.26
C GLY A 437 26.52 -6.02 -6.01
N VAL A 438 25.77 -5.01 -5.59
CA VAL A 438 24.89 -5.09 -4.42
C VAL A 438 23.62 -5.85 -4.75
N ASN A 439 23.12 -6.65 -3.80
CA ASN A 439 21.92 -7.47 -3.98
C ASN A 439 20.60 -6.78 -3.57
N LEU A 440 20.68 -5.57 -3.02
CA LEU A 440 19.52 -4.78 -2.61
C LEU A 440 19.55 -3.42 -3.30
N PRO A 441 18.41 -2.92 -3.81
CA PRO A 441 18.32 -1.57 -4.36
C PRO A 441 18.54 -0.49 -3.31
N LEU A 442 18.91 0.71 -3.75
CA LEU A 442 19.17 1.85 -2.86
C LEU A 442 17.99 2.21 -1.95
N ILE A 443 16.75 1.99 -2.39
CA ILE A 443 15.56 2.22 -1.55
C ILE A 443 15.56 1.33 -0.30
N ALA A 444 16.28 0.19 -0.30
CA ALA A 444 16.39 -0.69 0.86
C ALA A 444 17.10 -0.04 2.07
N ASP A 445 17.79 1.09 1.86
CA ASP A 445 18.44 1.87 2.93
C ASP A 445 17.52 2.96 3.53
N GLU A 446 16.26 3.05 3.09
CA GLU A 446 15.26 3.89 3.75
C GLU A 446 14.76 3.23 5.04
N PRO A 447 14.38 4.00 6.08
CA PRO A 447 13.95 3.47 7.38
C PRO A 447 12.89 2.36 7.28
N PHE A 448 11.90 2.51 6.39
CA PHE A 448 10.85 1.52 6.16
C PHE A 448 11.39 0.11 5.81
N PHE A 449 12.49 0.02 5.05
CA PHE A 449 13.10 -1.23 4.60
C PHE A 449 14.26 -1.71 5.48
N MET A 450 14.74 -0.86 6.40
CA MET A 450 15.83 -1.17 7.32
C MET A 450 15.38 -1.75 8.66
N GLU A 451 14.11 -1.57 9.03
CA GLU A 451 13.59 -2.17 10.26
C GLU A 451 13.80 -3.69 10.25
N GLU A 452 14.30 -4.21 11.38
CA GLU A 452 14.56 -5.64 11.57
C GLU A 452 13.43 -6.33 12.33
N THR A 453 12.62 -5.56 13.06
CA THR A 453 11.47 -6.02 13.84
C THR A 453 10.31 -5.06 13.65
N PHE A 454 9.11 -5.57 13.86
CA PHE A 454 7.87 -4.81 13.85
C PHE A 454 6.98 -5.36 14.95
N THR A 455 6.72 -4.57 15.99
CA THR A 455 5.83 -4.99 17.08
C THR A 455 5.11 -3.80 17.71
N LYS A 456 4.05 -4.08 18.47
CA LYS A 456 3.26 -3.11 19.24
C LYS A 456 2.91 -3.76 20.58
N ASP A 457 2.73 -2.97 21.63
CA ASP A 457 2.31 -3.46 22.94
C ASP A 457 1.02 -4.30 22.89
N SER A 458 0.15 -4.03 21.91
CA SER A 458 -1.11 -4.75 21.71
C SER A 458 -0.98 -6.13 21.07
N TYR A 459 0.16 -6.45 20.44
CA TYR A 459 0.38 -7.74 19.75
C TYR A 459 0.74 -8.87 20.74
N PRO A 460 0.74 -10.14 20.28
CA PRO A 460 1.27 -11.26 21.07
C PRO A 460 2.67 -11.00 21.61
N GLU A 461 2.98 -11.51 22.81
CA GLU A 461 4.25 -11.21 23.49
C GLU A 461 5.46 -11.83 22.78
N ASP A 462 5.26 -12.90 22.02
CA ASP A 462 6.24 -13.61 21.21
C ASP A 462 6.33 -13.10 19.77
N PHE A 463 5.50 -12.12 19.38
CA PHE A 463 5.52 -11.55 18.04
C PHE A 463 6.60 -10.46 17.88
N GLU A 464 7.58 -10.74 17.03
CA GLU A 464 8.70 -9.82 16.75
C GLU A 464 8.66 -9.20 15.33
N GLY A 465 7.88 -9.78 14.40
CA GLY A 465 7.72 -9.26 13.04
C GLY A 465 8.99 -9.30 12.17
N ARG A 466 9.96 -10.18 12.47
CA ARG A 466 11.25 -10.24 11.78
C ARG A 466 11.12 -10.71 10.35
N ASN A 467 10.39 -11.79 10.12
CA ASN A 467 10.17 -12.32 8.78
C ASN A 467 9.38 -11.33 7.93
N VAL A 468 8.37 -10.66 8.51
CA VAL A 468 7.63 -9.59 7.82
C VAL A 468 8.59 -8.46 7.38
N CYS A 469 9.45 -7.99 8.27
CA CYS A 469 10.47 -6.98 7.97
C CYS A 469 11.49 -7.46 6.92
N GLN A 470 11.95 -8.72 7.00
CA GLN A 470 12.83 -9.32 6.00
C GLN A 470 12.16 -9.34 4.62
N MET A 471 10.89 -9.72 4.53
CA MET A 471 10.14 -9.71 3.28
C MET A 471 9.97 -8.27 2.76
N CYS A 472 9.72 -7.28 3.62
CA CYS A 472 9.70 -5.87 3.20
C CYS A 472 11.01 -5.50 2.54
N ARG A 473 12.14 -5.82 3.19
CA ARG A 473 13.49 -5.52 2.68
C ARG A 473 13.73 -6.16 1.32
N LEU A 474 13.34 -7.41 1.12
CA LEU A 474 13.47 -8.09 -0.18
C LEU A 474 12.59 -7.45 -1.26
N GLN A 475 11.40 -6.98 -0.89
CA GLN A 475 10.46 -6.34 -1.82
C GLN A 475 10.80 -4.91 -2.18
N SER A 476 11.89 -4.34 -1.65
CA SER A 476 12.53 -3.12 -2.21
C SER A 476 12.79 -3.23 -3.72
N TRP A 477 13.01 -4.45 -4.23
CA TRP A 477 13.12 -4.76 -5.67
C TRP A 477 11.84 -4.48 -6.48
N SER A 478 10.67 -4.53 -5.85
CA SER A 478 9.37 -4.27 -6.49
C SER A 478 8.95 -2.80 -6.42
N TRP A 479 9.67 -1.99 -5.64
CA TRP A 479 9.35 -0.58 -5.46
C TRP A 479 9.70 0.22 -6.72
N LYS A 480 8.79 1.10 -7.15
CA LYS A 480 9.05 2.11 -8.17
C LYS A 480 8.08 3.30 -8.05
N PRO A 481 8.47 4.53 -8.39
CA PRO A 481 7.53 5.66 -8.39
C PRO A 481 6.37 5.48 -9.39
N ALA A 482 5.17 5.92 -9.02
CA ALA A 482 4.07 5.98 -9.98
C ALA A 482 4.21 7.23 -10.85
N VAL A 483 3.96 7.06 -12.15
CA VAL A 483 4.02 8.14 -13.14
C VAL A 483 2.62 8.68 -13.36
N ALA A 484 2.45 10.00 -13.36
CA ALA A 484 1.16 10.63 -13.64
C ALA A 484 0.72 10.34 -15.10
N SER A 485 -0.58 10.18 -15.31
CA SER A 485 -1.19 9.89 -16.62
C SER A 485 -1.15 11.07 -17.57
#